data_AF-A0A0S8G2S6-F1
#
_entry.id   AF-A0A0S8G2S6-F1
#
_cell.length_a   1.000
_cell.length_b   1.000
_cell.length_c   1.000
_cell.angle_alpha   90.00
_cell.angle_beta   90.00
_cell.angle_gamma   90.00
#
_symmetry.space_group_name_H-M   'P 1'
#
loop_
_entity.id
_entity.type
_entity.pdbx_description
1 polymer ?
#
loop_
_entity_poly.entity_id
_entity_poly.type
_entity_poly.pdbx_seq_one_letter_code
_entity_poly.pdbx_strand_id
1 'polypeptide(L)'
;METTEVSLRSVLRVLVKRRRLIILNVFLVVAAAVVISLVLPYRYTASTTILPAGQESGFGALGALLQTQLPLAGLGAVSQVGIPFLTSPSDLIAAFARSRSVGEAVIQECNLMELWEVDEFIRALRRLEEITEISVTPEGMLVISATERTPELAAKIARTYVQELDRVNRELDVRQIQRRREFIEKRLTETEAALRAAEDSLEAFGESRGTILLEEEAKAAIQAA
;
A
#
# COMPACT_ATOMS: atom_id res chain seq x y z
N MET A 1 57.99 -38.67 -7.06
CA MET A 1 57.55 -37.30 -6.72
C MET A 1 57.11 -37.33 -5.27
N GLU A 2 57.95 -36.78 -4.40
CA GLU A 2 57.95 -36.97 -2.95
C GLU A 2 56.69 -36.39 -2.32
N THR A 3 55.87 -37.24 -1.72
CA THR A 3 54.80 -36.82 -0.81
C THR A 3 55.45 -36.30 0.45
N THR A 4 55.51 -34.98 0.58
CA THR A 4 56.07 -34.28 1.73
C THR A 4 55.27 -34.69 2.97
N GLU A 5 55.81 -35.61 3.76
CA GLU A 5 55.26 -35.93 5.07
C GLU A 5 55.42 -34.70 5.97
N VAL A 6 54.41 -33.84 5.99
CA VAL A 6 54.32 -32.74 6.93
C VAL A 6 54.10 -33.34 8.31
N SER A 7 55.21 -33.69 8.97
CA SER A 7 55.20 -34.25 10.31
C SER A 7 54.54 -33.25 11.27
N LEU A 8 53.37 -33.61 11.82
CA LEU A 8 52.59 -32.80 12.76
C LEU A 8 53.42 -32.27 13.93
N ARG A 9 54.45 -33.03 14.36
CA ARG A 9 55.39 -32.63 15.41
C ARG A 9 56.31 -31.46 15.02
N SER A 10 56.65 -31.31 13.73
CA SER A 10 57.45 -30.20 13.22
C SER A 10 56.65 -28.89 13.25
N VAL A 11 55.40 -28.94 12.78
CA VAL A 11 54.46 -27.80 12.83
C VAL A 11 54.21 -27.38 14.28
N LEU A 12 53.99 -28.33 15.20
CA LEU A 12 53.80 -28.05 16.63
C LEU A 12 55.01 -27.32 17.25
N ARG A 13 56.23 -27.71 16.87
CA ARG A 13 57.47 -27.11 17.41
C ARG A 13 57.66 -25.68 16.91
N VAL A 14 57.31 -25.39 15.66
CA VAL A 14 57.32 -24.03 15.08
C VAL A 14 56.25 -23.15 15.74
N LEU A 15 55.04 -23.69 15.97
CA LEU A 15 53.95 -23.00 16.64
C LEU A 15 54.32 -22.61 18.07
N VAL A 16 54.93 -23.52 18.84
CA VAL A 16 55.37 -23.27 20.22
C VAL A 16 56.52 -22.26 20.26
N LYS A 17 57.46 -22.31 19.31
CA LYS A 17 58.59 -21.37 19.23
C LYS A 17 58.13 -19.94 18.91
N ARG A 18 57.05 -19.77 18.14
CA ARG A 18 56.46 -18.46 17.78
C ARG A 18 55.14 -18.12 18.48
N ARG A 19 54.79 -18.83 19.56
CA ARG A 19 53.53 -18.65 20.32
C ARG A 19 53.22 -17.20 20.71
N ARG A 20 54.25 -16.39 20.99
CA ARG A 20 54.10 -14.96 21.31
C ARG A 20 53.57 -14.14 20.11
N LEU A 21 54.01 -14.43 18.88
CA LEU A 21 53.48 -13.76 17.69
C LEU A 21 52.04 -14.17 17.38
N ILE A 22 51.67 -15.44 17.61
CA ILE A 22 50.31 -15.92 17.41
C ILE A 22 49.37 -15.28 18.45
N ILE A 23 49.76 -15.30 19.74
CA ILE A 23 48.98 -14.66 20.81
C ILE A 23 48.84 -13.16 20.57
N LEU A 24 49.90 -12.47 20.13
CA LEU A 24 49.83 -11.03 19.83
C LEU A 24 48.88 -10.72 18.66
N ASN A 25 48.91 -11.51 17.58
CA ASN A 25 47.99 -11.32 16.46
C ASN A 25 46.53 -11.61 16.85
N VAL A 26 46.28 -12.70 17.57
CA VAL A 26 44.93 -13.03 18.06
C VAL A 26 44.45 -11.93 19.00
N PHE A 27 45.29 -11.46 19.91
CA PHE A 27 44.95 -10.35 20.81
C PHE A 27 44.64 -9.07 20.03
N LEU A 28 45.39 -8.75 18.98
CA LEU A 28 45.15 -7.58 18.15
C LEU A 28 43.82 -7.68 17.38
N VAL A 29 43.49 -8.85 16.84
CA VAL A 29 42.20 -9.11 16.17
C VAL A 29 41.04 -9.03 17.15
N VAL A 30 41.18 -9.61 18.35
CA VAL A 30 40.16 -9.54 19.40
C VAL A 30 39.97 -8.11 19.89
N ALA A 31 41.06 -7.38 20.12
CA ALA A 31 41.01 -5.98 20.52
C ALA A 31 40.32 -5.12 19.45
N ALA A 32 40.67 -5.31 18.17
CA ALA A 32 39.99 -4.65 17.06
C ALA A 32 38.50 -5.00 17.01
N ALA A 33 38.14 -6.28 17.18
CA ALA A 33 36.75 -6.72 17.21
C ALA A 33 35.95 -6.09 18.36
N VAL A 34 36.55 -6.00 19.56
CA VAL A 34 35.93 -5.34 20.72
C VAL A 34 35.74 -3.84 20.48
N VAL A 35 36.74 -3.16 19.93
CA VAL A 35 36.65 -1.73 19.59
C VAL A 35 35.53 -1.50 18.56
N ILE A 36 35.48 -2.30 17.50
CA ILE A 36 34.41 -2.22 16.49
C ILE A 36 33.04 -2.49 17.12
N SER A 37 32.95 -3.50 17.99
CA SER A 37 31.71 -3.85 18.68
C SER A 37 31.23 -2.76 19.63
N LEU A 38 32.14 -1.98 20.25
CA LEU A 38 31.77 -0.86 21.13
C LEU A 38 31.37 0.39 20.35
N VAL A 39 31.92 0.58 19.14
CA VAL A 39 31.64 1.75 18.30
C VAL A 39 30.32 1.60 17.54
N LEU A 40 29.86 0.36 17.29
CA LEU A 40 28.63 0.12 16.55
C LEU A 40 27.40 0.50 17.40
N PRO A 41 26.59 1.49 16.98
CA PRO A 41 25.45 1.93 17.77
C PRO A 41 24.36 0.85 17.79
N TYR A 42 23.76 0.62 18.96
CA TYR A 42 22.55 -0.17 19.08
C TYR A 42 21.43 0.45 18.23
N ARG A 43 20.71 -0.40 17.49
CA ARG A 43 19.56 -0.03 16.69
C ARG A 43 18.37 -0.89 17.10
N TYR A 44 17.22 -0.25 17.29
CA TYR A 44 15.96 -0.86 17.67
C TYR A 44 14.99 -0.72 16.50
N THR A 45 14.34 -1.82 16.13
CA THR A 45 13.35 -1.85 15.07
C THR A 45 11.97 -2.03 15.67
N ALA A 46 11.05 -1.13 15.35
CA ALA A 46 9.63 -1.26 15.67
C ALA A 46 8.86 -1.55 14.39
N SER A 47 8.00 -2.57 14.42
CA SER A 47 7.21 -2.99 13.26
C SER A 47 5.72 -2.89 13.58
N THR A 48 4.94 -2.44 12.59
CA THR A 48 3.49 -2.43 12.62
C THR A 48 2.94 -3.15 11.40
N THR A 49 1.89 -3.94 11.61
CA THR A 49 1.23 -4.72 10.56
C THR A 49 -0.18 -4.21 10.41
N ILE A 50 -0.49 -3.71 9.22
CA ILE A 50 -1.80 -3.19 8.85
C ILE A 50 -2.46 -4.23 7.94
N LEU A 51 -3.64 -4.67 8.33
CA LEU A 51 -4.51 -5.43 7.45
C LEU A 51 -5.33 -4.43 6.64
N PRO A 52 -5.27 -4.44 5.29
CA PRO A 52 -6.23 -3.70 4.49
C PRO A 52 -7.61 -4.23 4.87
N ALA A 53 -8.44 -3.40 5.49
CA ALA A 53 -9.86 -3.73 5.61
C ALA A 53 -10.35 -3.96 4.19
N GLY A 54 -10.84 -5.17 3.90
CA GLY A 54 -11.27 -5.55 2.57
C GLY A 54 -12.25 -4.51 2.06
N GLN A 55 -11.80 -3.65 1.14
CA GLN A 55 -12.74 -2.99 0.26
C GLN A 55 -13.39 -4.14 -0.48
N GLU A 56 -14.65 -4.42 -0.16
CA GLU A 56 -15.53 -5.20 -1.01
C GLU A 56 -15.30 -4.68 -2.42
N SER A 57 -14.66 -5.52 -3.23
CA SER A 57 -14.09 -5.13 -4.49
C SER A 57 -15.24 -4.75 -5.42
N GLY A 58 -15.62 -3.48 -5.42
CA GLY A 58 -16.50 -2.88 -6.44
C GLY A 58 -15.93 -3.04 -7.86
N PHE A 59 -14.67 -3.48 -7.96
CA PHE A 59 -14.01 -3.95 -9.17
C PHE A 59 -14.55 -5.29 -9.71
N GLY A 60 -15.19 -6.13 -8.89
CA GLY A 60 -15.89 -7.33 -9.38
C GLY A 60 -17.09 -6.97 -10.25
N ALA A 61 -17.82 -5.92 -9.88
CA ALA A 61 -18.96 -5.39 -10.66
C ALA A 61 -18.50 -4.66 -11.94
N LEU A 62 -17.41 -3.88 -11.86
CA LEU A 62 -16.82 -3.23 -13.05
C LEU A 62 -16.17 -4.24 -14.02
N GLY A 63 -15.56 -5.31 -13.50
CA GLY A 63 -15.06 -6.43 -14.30
C GLY A 63 -16.18 -7.18 -15.01
N ALA A 64 -17.32 -7.39 -14.34
CA ALA A 64 -18.51 -7.99 -14.95
C ALA A 64 -19.16 -7.09 -16.02
N LEU A 65 -19.11 -5.77 -15.85
CA LEU A 65 -19.60 -4.80 -16.84
C LEU A 65 -18.66 -4.67 -18.06
N LEU A 66 -17.35 -4.75 -17.87
CA LEU A 66 -16.39 -4.76 -18.98
C LEU A 66 -16.45 -6.06 -19.81
N GLN A 67 -16.80 -7.19 -19.19
CA GLN A 67 -17.01 -8.46 -19.90
C GLN A 67 -18.27 -8.46 -20.78
N THR A 68 -19.27 -7.65 -20.44
CA THR A 68 -20.57 -7.63 -21.14
C THR A 68 -20.63 -6.62 -22.28
N GLN A 69 -19.72 -5.64 -22.35
CA GLN A 69 -19.71 -4.62 -23.42
C GLN A 69 -18.56 -4.71 -24.43
N LEU A 70 -17.54 -5.53 -24.18
CA LEU A 70 -16.48 -5.79 -25.15
C LEU A 70 -16.54 -7.26 -25.56
N PRO A 71 -16.72 -7.60 -26.86
CA PRO A 71 -16.60 -8.98 -27.35
C PRO A 71 -15.11 -9.36 -27.39
N LEU A 72 -14.46 -9.35 -26.24
CA LEU A 72 -13.08 -9.77 -26.02
C LEU A 72 -13.09 -11.06 -25.19
N ALA A 73 -13.92 -12.01 -25.64
CA ALA A 73 -14.06 -13.36 -25.08
C ALA A 73 -12.77 -14.22 -25.16
N GLY A 74 -11.65 -13.66 -25.64
CA GLY A 74 -10.35 -14.32 -25.69
C GLY A 74 -9.39 -13.99 -24.54
N LEU A 75 -9.68 -12.97 -23.71
CA LEU A 75 -8.77 -12.57 -22.62
C LEU A 75 -9.11 -13.18 -21.26
N GLY A 76 -10.20 -13.96 -21.16
CA GLY A 76 -10.53 -14.70 -19.94
C GLY A 76 -9.51 -15.77 -19.54
N ALA A 77 -8.62 -16.17 -20.47
CA ALA A 77 -7.53 -17.12 -20.22
C ALA A 77 -6.22 -16.46 -19.77
N VAL A 78 -6.11 -15.12 -19.82
CA VAL A 78 -4.88 -14.40 -19.44
C VAL A 78 -4.82 -14.14 -17.94
N SER A 79 -5.88 -14.47 -17.18
CA SER A 79 -5.89 -14.46 -15.72
C SER A 79 -5.01 -15.54 -15.07
N GLN A 80 -4.53 -16.53 -15.84
CA GLN A 80 -3.62 -17.57 -15.33
C GLN A 80 -2.14 -17.29 -15.57
N VAL A 81 -1.81 -16.32 -16.43
CA VAL A 81 -0.45 -15.81 -16.57
C VAL A 81 -0.38 -14.60 -15.67
N GLY A 82 0.35 -14.66 -14.56
CA GLY A 82 0.46 -13.64 -13.51
C GLY A 82 0.94 -12.27 -13.98
N ILE A 83 0.16 -11.61 -14.84
CA ILE A 83 0.34 -10.24 -15.27
C ILE A 83 -0.31 -9.37 -14.18
N PRO A 84 0.48 -8.55 -13.47
CA PRO A 84 0.04 -7.76 -12.33
C PRO A 84 -0.72 -6.51 -12.82
N PHE A 85 -1.83 -6.71 -13.55
CA PHE A 85 -2.69 -5.60 -13.98
C PHE A 85 -3.73 -5.22 -12.91
N LEU A 86 -3.72 -5.88 -11.76
CA LEU A 86 -4.59 -5.60 -10.62
C LEU A 86 -3.71 -5.29 -9.42
N THR A 87 -3.24 -4.04 -9.30
CA THR A 87 -2.68 -3.52 -8.05
C THR A 87 -3.60 -3.94 -6.90
N SER A 88 -3.08 -4.74 -5.97
CA SER A 88 -3.83 -5.14 -4.80
C SER A 88 -4.17 -3.89 -3.98
N PRO A 89 -5.32 -3.82 -3.27
CA PRO A 89 -5.57 -2.74 -2.32
C PRO A 89 -4.39 -2.51 -1.37
N SER A 90 -3.67 -3.59 -1.01
CA SER A 90 -2.44 -3.54 -0.21
C SER A 90 -1.30 -2.78 -0.90
N ASP A 91 -1.14 -2.93 -2.21
CA ASP A 91 -0.11 -2.23 -2.99
C ASP A 91 -0.42 -0.73 -3.09
N LEU A 92 -1.70 -0.37 -3.16
CA LEU A 92 -2.12 1.04 -3.14
C LEU A 92 -1.84 1.69 -1.78
N ILE A 93 -2.17 1.00 -0.68
CA ILE A 93 -1.85 1.50 0.67
C ILE A 93 -0.32 1.57 0.86
N ALA A 94 0.44 0.60 0.34
CA ALA A 94 1.90 0.64 0.35
C ALA A 94 2.46 1.83 -0.45
N ALA A 95 1.86 2.15 -1.60
CA ALA A 95 2.22 3.31 -2.40
C ALA A 95 1.90 4.62 -1.67
N PHE A 96 0.77 4.71 -0.96
CA PHE A 96 0.46 5.86 -0.11
C PHE A 96 1.44 5.99 1.05
N ALA A 97 1.83 4.89 1.68
CA ALA A 97 2.83 4.89 2.76
C ALA A 97 4.21 5.38 2.28
N ARG A 98 4.55 5.12 1.02
CA ARG A 98 5.78 5.63 0.37
C ARG A 98 5.63 7.06 -0.17
N SER A 99 4.44 7.66 -0.09
CA SER A 99 4.22 9.01 -0.59
C SER A 99 5.01 10.02 0.23
N ARG A 100 5.59 11.00 -0.46
CA ARG A 100 6.26 12.15 0.15
C ARG A 100 5.35 12.87 1.16
N SER A 101 4.05 12.97 0.88
CA SER A 101 3.11 13.64 1.79
C SER A 101 3.00 12.96 3.15
N VAL A 102 3.02 11.62 3.19
CA VAL A 102 2.98 10.84 4.44
C VAL A 102 4.32 10.95 5.16
N GLY A 103 5.44 10.83 4.44
CA GLY A 103 6.77 11.03 5.02
C GLY A 103 6.95 12.44 5.61
N GLU A 104 6.42 13.46 4.94
CA GLU A 104 6.42 14.85 5.42
C GLU A 104 5.65 15.01 6.73
N ALA A 105 4.44 14.46 6.80
CA ALA A 105 3.63 14.50 8.00
C ALA A 105 4.29 13.76 9.17
N VAL A 106 4.89 12.59 8.92
CA VAL A 106 5.63 11.82 9.93
C VAL A 106 6.82 12.60 10.48
N ILE A 107 7.57 13.30 9.63
CA ILE A 107 8.72 14.14 10.05
C ILE A 107 8.26 15.28 10.96
N GLN A 108 7.15 15.93 10.62
CA GLN A 108 6.59 17.03 11.39
C GLN A 108 6.04 16.55 12.75
N GLU A 109 5.16 15.55 12.77
CA GLU A 109 4.55 15.02 14.00
C GLU A 109 5.59 14.43 14.97
N CYS A 110 6.67 13.86 14.44
CA CYS A 110 7.74 13.33 15.26
C CYS A 110 8.81 14.35 15.64
N ASN A 111 8.77 15.58 15.11
CA ASN A 111 9.82 16.61 15.23
C ASN A 111 11.22 16.08 14.86
N LEU A 112 11.32 15.30 13.79
CA LEU A 112 12.58 14.62 13.40
C LEU A 112 13.65 15.59 12.92
N MET A 113 13.27 16.77 12.42
CA MET A 113 14.23 17.80 12.00
C MET A 113 15.07 18.32 13.17
N GLU A 114 14.43 18.58 14.31
CA GLU A 114 15.11 19.02 15.54
C GLU A 114 15.94 17.88 16.14
N LEU A 115 15.38 16.66 16.17
CA LEU A 115 16.05 15.51 16.76
C LEU A 115 17.29 15.03 15.99
N TRP A 116 17.28 15.16 14.67
CA TRP A 116 18.42 14.81 13.82
C TRP A 116 19.34 15.98 13.50
N GLU A 117 19.02 17.18 14.00
CA GLU A 117 19.76 18.44 13.72
C GLU A 117 19.94 18.67 12.21
N VAL A 118 18.84 18.56 11.45
CA VAL A 118 18.86 18.68 9.99
C VAL A 118 18.09 19.93 9.54
N ASP A 119 18.80 20.88 8.93
CA ASP A 119 18.21 22.12 8.41
C ASP A 119 17.40 21.92 7.12
N GLU A 120 17.72 20.87 6.34
CA GLU A 120 17.08 20.58 5.06
C GLU A 120 16.05 19.46 5.16
N PHE A 121 14.80 19.81 4.86
CA PHE A 121 13.70 18.84 4.86
C PHE A 121 13.95 17.62 3.94
N ILE A 122 14.57 17.85 2.78
CA ILE A 122 14.89 16.78 1.81
C ILE A 122 15.86 15.75 2.41
N ARG A 123 16.82 16.18 3.23
CA ARG A 123 17.74 15.26 3.92
C ARG A 123 17.02 14.46 4.99
N ALA A 124 16.10 15.09 5.72
CA ALA A 124 15.27 14.38 6.71
C ALA A 124 14.39 13.30 6.03
N LEU A 125 13.81 13.60 4.86
CA LEU A 125 13.03 12.63 4.09
C LEU A 125 13.87 11.44 3.65
N ARG A 126 15.05 11.69 3.06
CA ARG A 126 15.96 10.60 2.65
C ARG A 126 16.39 9.74 3.83
N ARG A 127 16.70 10.36 4.96
CA ARG A 127 17.05 9.64 6.18
C ARG A 127 15.89 8.79 6.70
N LEU A 128 14.65 9.32 6.64
CA LEU A 128 13.45 8.58 7.01
C LEU A 128 13.24 7.37 6.10
N GLU A 129 13.43 7.52 4.79
CA GLU A 129 13.36 6.42 3.82
C GLU A 129 14.41 5.34 4.09
N GLU A 130 15.63 5.71 4.49
CA GLU A 130 16.70 4.74 4.81
C GLU A 130 16.41 3.92 6.08
N ILE A 131 15.70 4.48 7.05
CA ILE A 131 15.37 3.80 8.31
C ILE A 131 14.02 3.08 8.29
N THR A 132 13.21 3.34 7.27
CA THR A 132 11.84 2.82 7.17
C THR A 132 11.76 1.77 6.06
N GLU A 133 11.31 0.58 6.42
CA GLU A 133 11.06 -0.51 5.48
C GLU A 133 9.55 -0.75 5.37
N ILE A 134 9.04 -0.66 4.14
CA ILE A 134 7.62 -0.85 3.82
C ILE A 134 7.50 -2.02 2.85
N SER A 135 6.90 -3.11 3.30
CA SER A 135 6.69 -4.32 2.50
C SER A 135 5.25 -4.81 2.58
N VAL A 136 4.81 -5.51 1.54
CA VAL A 136 3.50 -6.18 1.51
C VAL A 136 3.77 -7.67 1.54
N THR A 137 3.18 -8.37 2.50
CA THR A 137 3.32 -9.82 2.60
C THR A 137 2.47 -10.52 1.52
N PRO A 138 2.76 -11.78 1.15
CA PRO A 138 1.95 -12.52 0.18
C PRO A 138 0.47 -12.65 0.57
N GLU A 139 0.18 -12.61 1.88
CA GLU A 139 -1.18 -12.61 2.44
C GLU A 139 -1.89 -11.25 2.31
N GLY A 140 -1.23 -10.24 1.71
CA GLY A 140 -1.77 -8.91 1.49
C GLY A 140 -1.67 -7.98 2.71
N MET A 141 -0.88 -8.31 3.73
CA MET A 141 -0.68 -7.43 4.89
C MET A 141 0.41 -6.41 4.60
N LEU A 142 0.20 -5.16 4.99
CA LEU A 142 1.22 -4.12 4.92
C LEU A 142 2.04 -4.12 6.20
N VAL A 143 3.36 -4.30 6.08
CA VAL A 143 4.30 -4.25 7.20
C VAL A 143 5.15 -2.99 7.06
N ILE A 144 5.11 -2.13 8.06
CA ILE A 144 5.93 -0.92 8.16
C ILE A 144 6.87 -1.10 9.35
N SER A 145 8.17 -1.05 9.09
CA SER A 145 9.19 -1.16 10.13
C SER A 145 10.05 0.09 10.16
N ALA A 146 10.29 0.65 11.33
CA ALA A 146 11.15 1.83 11.54
C ALA A 146 12.32 1.45 12.45
N THR A 147 13.55 1.75 12.04
CA THR A 147 14.77 1.41 12.77
C THR A 147 15.48 2.65 13.31
N GLU A 148 15.55 2.80 14.63
CA GLU A 148 16.16 3.96 15.28
C GLU A 148 17.02 3.62 16.49
N ARG A 149 17.78 4.60 17.00
CA ARG A 149 18.68 4.42 18.15
C ARG A 149 17.97 4.20 19.47
N THR A 150 16.74 4.70 19.61
CA THR A 150 15.94 4.52 20.82
C THR A 150 14.65 3.75 20.50
N PRO A 151 14.23 2.82 21.37
CA PRO A 151 13.02 2.04 21.15
C PRO A 151 11.77 2.93 21.14
N GLU A 152 11.75 3.99 21.94
CA GLU A 152 10.65 4.96 22.00
C GLU A 152 10.49 5.72 20.69
N LEU A 153 11.59 6.16 20.06
CA LEU A 153 11.53 6.86 18.79
C LEU A 153 11.12 5.93 17.64
N ALA A 154 11.68 4.72 17.59
CA ALA A 154 11.28 3.71 16.60
C ALA A 154 9.77 3.43 16.67
N ALA A 155 9.25 3.21 17.89
CA ALA A 155 7.83 2.98 18.12
C ALA A 155 6.97 4.23 17.78
N LYS A 156 7.47 5.43 18.08
CA LYS A 156 6.79 6.69 17.73
C LYS A 156 6.66 6.81 16.22
N ILE A 157 7.73 6.65 15.45
CA ILE A 157 7.73 6.73 13.98
C ILE A 157 6.76 5.70 13.38
N ALA A 158 6.86 4.43 13.78
CA ALA A 158 5.99 3.38 13.28
C ALA A 158 4.50 3.65 13.58
N ARG A 159 4.19 4.17 14.76
CA ARG A 159 2.82 4.55 15.14
C ARG A 159 2.31 5.74 14.32
N THR A 160 3.12 6.78 14.15
CA THR A 160 2.76 7.96 13.38
C THR A 160 2.47 7.59 11.93
N TYR A 161 3.23 6.67 11.33
CA TYR A 161 2.92 6.14 10.00
C TYR A 161 1.51 5.57 9.90
N VAL A 162 1.08 4.76 10.88
CA VAL A 162 -0.28 4.20 10.89
C VAL A 162 -1.33 5.29 11.02
N GLN A 163 -1.09 6.29 11.87
CA GLN A 163 -2.03 7.40 12.09
C GLN A 163 -2.20 8.26 10.84
N GLU A 164 -1.10 8.57 10.15
CA GLU A 164 -1.14 9.32 8.90
C GLU A 164 -1.80 8.53 7.78
N LEU A 165 -1.58 7.21 7.72
CA LEU A 165 -2.28 6.35 6.77
C LEU A 165 -3.78 6.28 7.02
N ASP A 166 -4.22 6.16 8.27
CA ASP A 166 -5.65 6.20 8.64
C ASP A 166 -6.27 7.57 8.28
N ARG A 167 -5.56 8.66 8.54
CA ARG A 167 -5.98 10.01 8.16
C ARG A 167 -6.19 10.15 6.66
N VAL A 168 -5.20 9.75 5.86
CA VAL A 168 -5.27 9.79 4.39
C VAL A 168 -6.42 8.92 3.88
N ASN A 169 -6.58 7.73 4.44
CA ASN A 169 -7.64 6.81 4.03
C ASN A 169 -9.04 7.41 4.27
N ARG A 170 -9.28 7.99 5.46
CA ARG A 170 -10.55 8.67 5.78
C ARG A 170 -10.83 9.85 4.86
N GLU A 171 -9.79 10.62 4.52
CA GLU A 171 -9.94 11.75 3.61
C GLU A 171 -10.32 11.28 2.19
N LEU A 172 -9.71 10.19 1.71
CA LEU A 172 -10.05 9.59 0.43
C LEU A 172 -11.49 9.07 0.40
N ASP A 173 -11.93 8.41 1.48
CA ASP A 173 -13.29 7.89 1.62
C ASP A 173 -14.33 9.03 1.52
N VAL A 174 -14.13 10.12 2.28
CA VAL A 174 -15.02 11.29 2.24
C VAL A 174 -15.05 11.91 0.84
N ARG A 175 -13.89 12.09 0.20
CA ARG A 175 -13.81 12.63 -1.17
C ARG A 175 -14.51 11.72 -2.19
N GLN A 176 -14.44 10.41 -2.01
CA GLN A 176 -15.11 9.45 -2.90
C GLN A 176 -16.63 9.48 -2.73
N ILE A 177 -17.12 9.61 -1.49
CA ILE A 177 -18.56 9.75 -1.20
C ILE A 177 -19.11 11.02 -1.85
N GLN A 178 -18.41 12.15 -1.74
CA GLN A 178 -18.81 13.41 -2.36
C GLN A 178 -18.91 13.29 -3.89
N ARG A 179 -17.87 12.76 -4.54
CA ARG A 179 -17.88 12.54 -6.00
C ARG A 179 -18.99 11.58 -6.45
N ARG A 180 -19.26 10.53 -5.68
CA ARG A 180 -20.36 9.60 -5.98
C ARG A 180 -21.72 10.29 -5.87
N ARG A 181 -21.91 11.12 -4.85
CA ARG A 181 -23.15 11.89 -4.68
C ARG A 181 -23.39 12.82 -5.86
N GLU A 182 -22.38 13.62 -6.23
CA GLU A 182 -22.46 14.53 -7.38
C GLU A 182 -22.76 13.80 -8.69
N PHE A 183 -22.12 12.64 -8.91
CA PHE A 183 -22.39 11.80 -10.08
C PHE A 183 -23.84 11.29 -10.10
N ILE A 184 -24.35 10.79 -8.97
CA ILE A 184 -25.73 10.29 -8.87
C ILE A 184 -26.74 11.41 -9.07
N GLU A 185 -26.53 12.58 -8.45
CA GLU A 185 -27.40 13.76 -8.64
C GLU A 185 -27.48 14.15 -10.11
N LYS A 186 -26.33 14.21 -10.81
CA LYS A 186 -26.30 14.49 -12.25
C LYS A 186 -27.08 13.43 -13.04
N ARG A 187 -26.85 12.14 -12.80
CA ARG A 187 -27.56 11.05 -13.50
C ARG A 187 -29.06 11.06 -13.22
N LEU A 188 -29.47 11.42 -12.00
CA LEU A 188 -30.88 11.55 -11.63
C LEU A 188 -31.54 12.65 -12.47
N THR A 189 -30.95 13.83 -12.54
CA THR A 189 -31.50 14.94 -13.35
C THR A 189 -31.56 14.60 -14.85
N GLU A 190 -30.55 13.93 -15.40
CA GLU A 190 -30.55 13.45 -16.79
C GLU A 190 -31.68 12.44 -17.04
N THR A 191 -31.90 11.52 -16.08
CA THR A 191 -32.92 10.46 -16.20
C THR A 191 -34.33 11.02 -16.08
N GLU A 192 -34.56 11.98 -15.17
CA GLU A 192 -35.85 12.68 -15.04
C GLU A 192 -36.20 13.45 -16.31
N ALA A 193 -35.23 14.13 -16.93
CA ALA A 193 -35.43 14.84 -18.18
C ALA A 193 -35.74 13.87 -19.34
N ALA A 194 -35.03 12.75 -19.42
CA ALA A 194 -35.27 11.72 -20.43
C ALA A 194 -36.65 11.04 -20.24
N LEU A 195 -37.09 10.82 -19.01
CA LEU A 195 -38.41 10.26 -18.70
C LEU A 195 -39.52 11.20 -19.16
N ARG A 196 -39.45 12.49 -18.81
CA ARG A 196 -40.42 13.49 -19.28
C ARG A 196 -40.50 13.56 -20.80
N ALA A 197 -39.36 13.58 -21.48
CA ALA A 197 -39.33 13.59 -22.94
C ALA A 197 -39.96 12.31 -23.55
N ALA A 198 -39.80 11.15 -22.89
CA ALA A 198 -40.45 9.92 -23.30
C ALA A 198 -41.97 9.95 -23.06
N GLU A 199 -42.42 10.48 -21.93
CA GLU A 199 -43.85 10.70 -21.61
C GLU A 199 -44.52 11.62 -22.63
N ASP A 200 -43.91 12.79 -22.91
CA ASP A 200 -44.40 13.75 -23.91
C ASP A 200 -44.49 13.10 -25.30
N SER A 201 -43.51 12.26 -25.66
CA SER A 201 -43.51 11.55 -26.95
C SER A 201 -44.60 10.48 -27.05
N LEU A 202 -44.95 9.83 -25.93
CA LEU A 202 -46.01 8.84 -25.86
C LEU A 202 -47.38 9.51 -25.97
N GLU A 203 -47.58 10.64 -25.29
CA GLU A 203 -48.78 11.46 -25.37
C GLU A 203 -49.02 11.94 -26.81
N ALA A 204 -48.00 12.54 -27.44
CA ALA A 204 -48.08 12.98 -28.83
C ALA A 204 -48.35 11.82 -29.81
N PHE A 205 -47.78 10.64 -29.55
CA PHE A 205 -48.08 9.44 -30.34
C PHE A 205 -49.55 9.01 -30.19
N GLY A 206 -50.08 9.03 -28.97
CA GLY A 206 -51.49 8.73 -28.66
C GLY A 206 -52.47 9.70 -29.32
N GLU A 207 -52.17 11.00 -29.31
CA GLU A 207 -52.92 12.04 -30.01
C GLU A 207 -52.93 11.82 -31.52
N SER A 208 -51.75 11.58 -32.13
CA SER A 208 -51.62 11.41 -33.58
C SER A 208 -52.36 10.18 -34.13
N ARG A 209 -52.55 9.15 -33.30
CA ARG A 209 -53.24 7.89 -33.65
C ARG A 209 -54.66 7.82 -33.10
N GLY A 210 -55.18 8.88 -32.47
CA GLY A 210 -56.56 8.94 -31.96
C GLY A 210 -56.91 7.88 -30.92
N THR A 211 -55.93 7.40 -30.13
CA THR A 211 -56.09 6.25 -29.22
C THR A 211 -56.45 6.64 -27.77
N ILE A 212 -56.55 7.94 -27.46
CA ILE A 212 -56.81 8.49 -26.12
C ILE A 212 -58.10 7.91 -25.48
N LEU A 213 -59.05 7.44 -26.29
CA LEU A 213 -60.31 6.83 -25.82
C LEU A 213 -60.12 5.44 -25.15
N LEU A 214 -59.08 4.67 -25.49
CA LEU A 214 -58.89 3.32 -24.91
C LEU A 214 -58.33 3.34 -23.49
N GLU A 215 -57.60 4.38 -23.10
CA GLU A 215 -56.92 4.46 -21.80
C GLU A 215 -57.85 4.99 -20.70
N GLU A 216 -58.79 5.88 -21.04
CA GLU A 216 -59.91 6.23 -20.16
C GLU A 216 -60.85 5.03 -19.94
N GLU A 217 -61.15 4.25 -20.99
CA GLU A 217 -61.95 3.02 -20.88
C GLU A 217 -61.24 1.94 -20.04
N ALA A 218 -59.92 1.78 -20.19
CA ALA A 218 -59.14 0.82 -19.40
C ALA A 218 -59.03 1.21 -17.91
N LYS A 219 -58.82 2.50 -17.60
CA LYS A 219 -58.84 3.00 -16.21
C LYS A 219 -60.22 2.87 -15.57
N ALA A 220 -61.29 3.15 -16.31
CA ALA A 220 -62.66 2.99 -15.83
C ALA A 220 -63.02 1.52 -15.54
N ALA A 221 -62.56 0.58 -16.36
CA ALA A 221 -62.79 -0.85 -16.16
C ALA A 221 -62.05 -1.42 -14.93
N ILE A 222 -60.87 -0.88 -14.60
CA ILE A 222 -60.08 -1.31 -13.43
C ILE A 222 -60.64 -0.71 -12.13
N GLN A 223 -61.27 0.48 -12.16
CA GLN A 223 -61.91 1.08 -10.99
C GLN A 223 -63.33 0.54 -10.70
N ALA A 224 -63.97 -0.11 -11.67
CA ALA A 224 -65.29 -0.72 -11.51
C ALA A 224 -65.26 -2.18 -11.03
N ALA A 225 -64.07 -2.77 -10.83
CA ALA A 225 -63.86 -4.13 -10.33
C ALA A 225 -63.29 -4.11 -8.89
#